data_AF-A0A8K0C7J4-F1
#
_entry.id   AF-A0A8K0C7J4-F1
#
_cell.length_a   1.000
_cell.length_b   1.000
_cell.length_c   1.000
_cell.angle_alpha   90.00
_cell.angle_beta   90.00
_cell.angle_gamma   90.00
#
_symmetry.space_group_name_H-M   'P 1'
#
loop_
_entity.id
_entity.type
_entity.pdbx_description
1 polymer ?
#
loop_
_entity_poly.entity_id
_entity_poly.type
_entity_poly.pdbx_seq_one_letter_code
_entity_poly.pdbx_strand_id
1 'polypeptide(L)'
;MMEQFKKTVVGFADTLTIFKNFLTKRQEEKQSFKVEDLARDFLGPQFTEGLHNAAQDIKILPTLIDKINVPNDKIISMAKSTPFILADRALKKYFKGAVTSVIASKIALGRINLTTLKKNISTRRL
;
A
#
# COMPACT_ATOMS: atom_id res chain seq x y z
N MET A 1 -17.32 19.65 -2.25
CA MET A 1 -16.17 19.13 -1.48
C MET A 1 -15.27 18.22 -2.31
N MET A 2 -15.77 17.12 -2.90
CA MET A 2 -14.92 16.17 -3.64
C MET A 2 -14.32 16.72 -4.95
N GLU A 3 -15.08 17.51 -5.73
CA GLU A 3 -14.56 18.13 -6.96
C GLU A 3 -13.50 19.21 -6.68
N GLN A 4 -13.59 19.87 -5.53
CA GLN A 4 -12.60 20.88 -5.12
C GLN A 4 -11.31 20.19 -4.64
N PHE A 5 -11.44 19.09 -3.88
CA PHE A 5 -10.30 18.25 -3.50
C PHE A 5 -9.56 17.68 -4.71
N LYS A 6 -10.27 17.21 -5.75
CA LYS A 6 -9.67 16.74 -7.00
C LYS A 6 -8.92 17.82 -7.77
N LYS A 7 -9.32 19.09 -7.63
CA LYS A 7 -8.63 20.24 -8.24
C LYS A 7 -7.37 20.64 -7.48
N THR A 8 -7.34 20.45 -6.16
CA THR A 8 -6.20 20.81 -5.31
C THR A 8 -5.15 19.70 -5.22
N VAL A 9 -5.56 18.43 -5.21
CA VAL A 9 -4.65 17.28 -5.07
C VAL A 9 -4.30 16.71 -6.44
N VAL A 10 -3.14 17.11 -6.94
CA VAL A 10 -2.61 16.71 -8.26
C VAL A 10 -2.07 15.28 -8.29
N GLY A 11 -1.73 14.71 -7.13
CA GLY A 11 -1.23 13.34 -7.02
C GLY A 11 -0.95 12.91 -5.59
N PHE A 12 -0.49 11.66 -5.45
CA PHE A 12 -0.19 11.01 -4.18
C PHE A 12 1.12 10.23 -4.30
N ALA A 13 2.01 10.37 -3.32
CA ALA A 13 3.19 9.54 -3.20
C ALA A 13 3.00 8.49 -2.11
N ASP A 14 3.46 7.27 -2.37
CA ASP A 14 3.43 6.17 -1.41
C ASP A 14 4.71 6.17 -0.58
N THR A 15 4.57 6.46 0.72
CA THR A 15 5.69 6.53 1.67
C THR A 15 6.45 5.21 1.77
N LEU A 16 5.79 4.05 1.59
CA LEU A 16 6.47 2.76 1.59
C LEU A 16 7.46 2.65 0.42
N THR A 17 7.05 3.08 -0.76
CA THR A 17 7.90 3.06 -1.96
C THR A 17 9.06 4.04 -1.79
N ILE A 18 8.80 5.23 -1.22
CA ILE A 18 9.83 6.21 -0.89
C ILE A 18 10.86 5.60 0.08
N PHE A 19 10.41 5.06 1.22
CA PHE A 19 11.33 4.54 2.23
C PHE A 19 12.19 3.38 1.70
N LYS A 20 11.65 2.50 0.85
CA LYS A 20 12.45 1.45 0.22
C LYS A 20 13.58 1.98 -0.67
N ASN A 21 13.33 3.08 -1.39
CA ASN A 21 14.35 3.69 -2.24
C ASN A 21 15.45 4.40 -1.46
N PHE A 22 15.13 4.95 -0.29
CA PHE A 22 16.08 5.72 0.53
C PHE A 22 16.77 4.89 1.61
N LEU A 23 16.15 3.81 2.05
CA LEU A 23 16.68 2.90 3.07
C LEU A 23 17.09 1.56 2.42
N THR A 24 17.95 1.62 1.40
CA THR A 24 18.38 0.42 0.64
C THR A 24 19.01 -0.64 1.54
N LYS A 25 19.83 -0.23 2.50
CA LYS A 25 20.42 -1.12 3.50
C LYS A 25 19.36 -1.88 4.31
N ARG A 26 18.28 -1.20 4.71
CA ARG A 26 17.13 -1.83 5.40
C ARG A 26 16.48 -2.90 4.54
N GLN A 27 16.39 -2.65 3.23
CA GLN A 27 15.85 -3.60 2.26
C GLN A 27 16.78 -4.81 2.06
N GLU A 28 18.09 -4.60 1.98
CA GLU A 28 19.10 -5.67 1.90
C GLU A 28 19.08 -6.56 3.15
N GLU A 29 18.93 -5.95 4.32
CA GLU A 29 18.81 -6.62 5.62
C GLU A 29 17.42 -7.23 5.88
N LYS A 30 16.48 -7.12 4.92
CA LYS A 30 15.10 -7.61 5.01
C LYS A 30 14.36 -7.13 6.26
N GLN A 31 14.69 -5.94 6.74
CA GLN A 31 14.02 -5.32 7.87
C GLN A 31 12.62 -4.80 7.47
N SER A 32 11.74 -4.74 8.45
CA SER A 32 10.34 -4.36 8.24
C SER A 32 10.19 -2.86 7.96
N PHE A 33 9.27 -2.50 7.06
CA PHE A 33 8.91 -1.11 6.73
C PHE A 33 7.54 -0.72 7.30
N LYS A 34 7.07 -1.41 8.35
CA LYS A 34 5.88 -0.95 9.08
C LYS A 34 6.18 0.40 9.72
N VAL A 35 5.16 1.24 9.82
CA VAL A 35 5.28 2.57 10.44
C VAL A 35 5.81 2.46 11.86
N GLU A 36 5.38 1.45 12.62
CA GLU A 36 5.87 1.18 13.98
C GLU A 36 7.36 0.89 14.05
N ASP A 37 7.86 0.00 13.18
CA ASP A 37 9.28 -0.36 13.16
C ASP A 37 10.13 0.84 12.71
N LEU A 38 9.66 1.61 11.73
CA LEU A 38 10.32 2.84 11.30
C LEU A 38 10.31 3.91 12.40
N ALA A 39 9.18 4.11 13.09
CA ALA A 39 9.09 5.07 14.19
C ALA A 39 10.04 4.69 15.33
N ARG A 40 10.07 3.41 15.72
CA ARG A 40 10.96 2.89 16.74
C ARG A 40 12.43 3.14 16.41
N ASP A 41 12.83 2.82 15.18
CA ASP A 41 14.23 2.85 14.77
C ASP A 41 14.75 4.27 14.50
N PHE A 42 13.90 5.16 13.97
CA PHE A 42 14.33 6.51 13.54
C PHE A 42 13.92 7.62 14.51
N LEU A 43 12.83 7.48 15.25
CA LEU A 43 12.29 8.51 16.16
C LEU A 43 12.42 8.11 17.65
N GLY A 44 12.42 6.81 17.92
CA GLY A 44 12.55 6.24 19.26
C GLY A 44 11.27 5.53 19.74
N PRO A 45 11.35 4.68 20.77
CA PRO A 45 10.24 3.84 21.24
C PRO A 45 8.99 4.60 21.66
N GLN A 46 9.15 5.81 22.22
CA GLN A 46 8.06 6.66 22.66
C GLN A 46 7.09 7.08 21.53
N PHE A 47 7.56 7.06 20.28
CA PHE A 47 6.74 7.38 19.12
C PHE A 47 5.90 6.19 18.63
N THR A 48 6.00 5.03 19.29
CA THR A 48 5.18 3.85 18.96
C THR A 48 3.88 3.78 19.76
N GLU A 49 3.77 4.56 20.83
CA GLU A 49 2.55 4.62 21.65
C GLU A 49 1.39 5.26 20.87
N GLY A 50 0.29 4.51 20.72
CA GLY A 50 -0.91 5.00 20.04
C GLY A 50 -0.87 4.93 18.50
N LEU A 51 0.13 4.26 17.92
CA LEU A 51 0.03 3.78 16.54
C LEU A 51 -1.19 2.87 16.38
N HIS A 52 -1.77 2.82 15.17
CA HIS A 52 -3.12 2.33 14.86
C HIS A 52 -4.26 3.33 15.08
N ASN A 53 -3.96 4.53 15.58
CA ASN A 53 -4.84 5.68 15.47
C ASN A 53 -4.49 6.49 14.22
N ALA A 54 -5.46 6.65 13.30
CA ALA A 54 -5.27 7.39 12.06
C ALA A 54 -4.71 8.81 12.26
N ALA A 55 -5.08 9.48 13.36
CA ALA A 55 -4.56 10.81 13.67
C ALA A 55 -3.07 10.79 14.05
N GLN A 56 -2.61 9.72 14.72
CA GLN A 56 -1.20 9.53 15.04
C GLN A 56 -0.41 9.09 13.81
N ASP A 57 -0.97 8.20 13.00
CA ASP A 57 -0.35 7.75 11.74
C ASP A 57 -0.07 8.94 10.80
N ILE A 58 -1.01 9.89 10.70
CA ILE A 58 -0.84 11.12 9.90
C ILE A 58 0.26 12.04 10.46
N LYS A 59 0.50 12.06 11.78
CA LYS A 59 1.54 12.89 12.39
C LYS A 59 2.94 12.27 12.27
N ILE A 60 3.02 10.95 12.34
CA ILE A 60 4.29 10.22 12.31
C ILE A 60 4.90 10.19 10.92
N LEU A 61 4.10 10.05 9.86
CA LEU A 61 4.61 9.94 8.49
C LEU A 61 5.44 11.16 8.04
N PRO A 62 5.01 12.43 8.22
CA PRO A 62 5.84 13.59 7.92
C PRO A 62 7.11 13.63 8.76
N THR A 63 7.02 13.31 10.06
CA THR A 63 8.18 13.28 10.96
C THR A 63 9.22 12.25 10.51
N LEU A 64 8.79 11.09 10.02
CA LEU A 64 9.67 10.07 9.44
C LEU A 64 10.33 10.55 8.16
N ILE A 65 9.57 11.19 7.27
CA ILE A 65 10.09 11.78 6.02
C ILE A 65 11.19 12.81 6.33
N ASP A 66 10.95 13.69 7.29
CA ASP A 66 11.92 14.70 7.73
C ASP A 66 13.15 14.05 8.38
N LYS A 67 12.96 13.06 9.25
CA LYS A 67 14.06 12.37 9.94
C LYS A 67 14.95 11.55 9.00
N ILE A 68 14.35 10.91 8.00
CA ILE A 68 15.06 10.16 6.94
C ILE A 68 15.67 11.13 5.90
N ASN A 69 15.35 12.43 5.99
CA ASN A 69 15.84 13.48 5.12
C ASN A 69 15.51 13.21 3.65
N VAL A 70 14.27 12.82 3.36
CA VAL A 70 13.80 12.60 1.99
C VAL A 70 13.55 13.96 1.31
N PRO A 71 14.24 14.27 0.20
CA PRO A 71 14.05 15.55 -0.49
C PRO A 71 12.65 15.69 -1.13
N ASN A 72 12.07 16.88 -1.06
CA ASN A 72 10.74 17.16 -1.62
C ASN A 72 10.63 16.89 -3.12
N ASP A 73 11.65 17.21 -3.91
CA ASP A 73 11.70 16.90 -5.34
C ASP A 73 11.57 15.39 -5.59
N LYS A 74 12.14 14.57 -4.71
CA LYS A 74 12.05 13.11 -4.80
C LYS A 74 10.65 12.61 -4.46
N ILE A 75 10.02 13.16 -3.43
CA ILE A 75 8.61 12.87 -3.11
C ILE A 75 7.71 13.20 -4.31
N ILE A 76 7.90 14.36 -4.93
CA ILE A 76 7.13 14.80 -6.10
C ILE A 76 7.40 13.88 -7.29
N SER A 77 8.65 13.52 -7.56
CA SER A 77 9.01 12.65 -8.69
C SER A 77 8.42 11.23 -8.60
N MET A 78 8.13 10.78 -7.37
CA MET A 78 7.51 9.48 -7.09
C MET A 78 6.00 9.54 -6.95
N ALA A 79 5.41 10.74 -7.01
CA ALA A 79 3.97 10.92 -6.89
C ALA A 79 3.26 10.39 -8.14
N LYS A 80 2.18 9.63 -7.93
CA LYS A 80 1.27 9.19 -8.97
C LYS A 80 0.11 10.18 -9.07
N SER A 81 -0.23 10.58 -10.28
CA SER A 81 -1.31 11.54 -10.49
C SER A 81 -2.66 10.94 -10.09
N THR A 82 -3.58 11.79 -9.63
CA THR A 82 -4.95 11.38 -9.29
C THR A 82 -5.64 10.62 -10.44
N PRO A 83 -5.58 11.09 -11.72
CA PRO A 83 -6.12 10.33 -12.85
C PRO A 83 -5.49 8.95 -13.02
N PHE A 84 -4.17 8.82 -12.85
CA PHE A 84 -3.49 7.53 -12.94
C PHE A 84 -4.00 6.55 -11.88
N ILE A 85 -4.14 7.00 -10.62
CA ILE A 85 -4.61 6.14 -9.53
C ILE A 85 -6.06 5.69 -9.76
N LEU A 86 -6.91 6.59 -10.25
CA LEU A 86 -8.29 6.26 -10.58
C LEU A 86 -8.36 5.23 -11.72
N ALA A 87 -7.55 5.39 -12.76
CA ALA A 87 -7.45 4.45 -13.87
C ALA A 87 -6.92 3.07 -13.40
N ASP A 88 -5.84 3.04 -12.61
CA ASP A 88 -5.27 1.80 -12.05
C ASP A 88 -6.28 1.05 -11.18
N ARG A 89 -7.06 1.76 -10.34
CA ARG A 89 -8.14 1.15 -9.55
C ARG A 89 -9.25 0.58 -10.42
N ALA A 90 -9.69 1.32 -11.45
CA ALA A 90 -10.71 0.84 -12.37
C ALA A 90 -10.25 -0.42 -13.12
N LEU A 91 -9.00 -0.41 -13.59
CA LEU A 91 -8.37 -1.54 -14.28
C LEU A 91 -8.28 -2.77 -13.36
N LYS A 92 -7.79 -2.62 -12.12
CA LYS A 92 -7.77 -3.71 -11.14
C LYS A 92 -9.16 -4.28 -10.83
N LYS A 93 -10.19 -3.43 -10.78
CA LYS A 93 -11.59 -3.87 -10.60
C LYS A 93 -12.06 -4.69 -11.80
N TYR A 94 -11.75 -4.24 -13.01
CA TYR A 94 -12.08 -4.95 -14.24
C TYR A 94 -11.39 -6.32 -14.31
N PHE A 95 -10.07 -6.37 -14.08
CA PHE A 95 -9.33 -7.63 -14.07
C PHE A 95 -9.81 -8.60 -12.98
N LYS A 96 -10.11 -8.10 -11.78
CA LYS A 96 -10.70 -8.94 -10.72
C LYS A 96 -12.05 -9.51 -11.17
N GLY A 97 -12.90 -8.72 -11.82
CA GLY A 97 -14.16 -9.17 -12.40
C GLY A 97 -13.96 -10.24 -13.48
N ALA A 98 -13.00 -10.02 -14.39
CA ALA A 98 -12.67 -10.97 -15.46
C ALA A 98 -12.16 -12.30 -14.90
N VAL A 99 -11.27 -12.29 -13.90
CA VAL A 99 -10.79 -13.50 -13.23
C VAL A 99 -11.95 -14.25 -12.57
N THR A 100 -12.83 -13.54 -11.86
CA THR A 100 -14.03 -14.16 -11.25
C THR A 100 -14.92 -14.81 -12.31
N SER A 101 -15.14 -14.15 -13.45
CA SER A 101 -15.93 -14.68 -14.57
C SER A 101 -15.31 -15.96 -15.15
N VAL A 102 -13.99 -15.97 -15.41
CA VAL A 102 -13.29 -17.16 -15.92
C VAL A 102 -13.38 -18.33 -14.95
N ILE A 103 -13.22 -18.09 -13.65
CA ILE A 103 -13.35 -19.12 -12.61
C ILE A 103 -14.78 -19.67 -12.59
N ALA A 104 -15.80 -18.80 -12.66
CA ALA A 104 -17.20 -19.20 -12.71
C ALA A 104 -17.52 -20.07 -13.94
N SER A 105 -17.01 -19.71 -15.12
CA SER A 105 -17.18 -20.51 -16.34
C SER A 105 -16.50 -21.88 -16.23
N LYS A 106 -15.31 -21.97 -15.64
CA LYS A 106 -14.62 -23.25 -15.44
C LYS A 106 -15.33 -24.15 -14.43
N ILE A 107 -15.97 -23.57 -13.41
CA ILE A 107 -16.84 -24.31 -12.47
C ILE A 107 -18.09 -24.83 -13.20
N ALA A 108 -18.76 -23.98 -13.98
CA ALA A 108 -19.97 -24.36 -14.73
C ALA A 108 -19.69 -25.48 -15.74
N LEU A 109 -18.50 -25.49 -16.35
CA LEU A 109 -18.02 -26.54 -17.24
C LEU A 109 -17.51 -27.79 -16.50
N GLY A 110 -17.62 -27.85 -15.17
CA GLY A 110 -17.14 -28.98 -14.35
C GLY A 110 -15.62 -29.15 -14.30
N ARG A 111 -14.85 -28.20 -14.86
CA ARG A 111 -13.37 -28.26 -14.94
C ARG A 111 -12.69 -27.94 -13.62
N ILE A 112 -13.40 -27.29 -12.69
CA ILE A 112 -12.92 -26.98 -11.34
C ILE A 112 -14.03 -27.32 -10.35
N ASN A 113 -13.70 -28.06 -9.29
CA ASN A 113 -14.61 -28.32 -8.19
C ASN A 113 -14.45 -27.25 -7.07
N LEU A 114 -15.56 -26.58 -6.75
CA LEU A 114 -15.66 -25.53 -5.74
C LEU A 114 -15.27 -26.01 -4.32
N THR A 115 -15.58 -27.26 -3.97
CA THR A 115 -15.30 -27.81 -2.63
C THR A 115 -13.79 -27.99 -2.43
N THR A 116 -13.10 -28.46 -3.47
CA THR A 116 -11.63 -28.62 -3.48
C THR A 116 -10.92 -27.27 -3.45
N LEU A 117 -11.45 -26.27 -4.17
CA LEU A 117 -10.87 -24.92 -4.21
C LEU A 117 -10.94 -24.22 -2.85
N LYS A 118 -12.07 -24.30 -2.15
CA LYS A 118 -12.24 -23.71 -0.80
C LYS A 118 -11.29 -24.34 0.22
N LYS A 119 -11.09 -25.66 0.16
CA LYS A 119 -10.20 -26.39 1.06
C LYS A 119 -8.74 -25.93 0.93
N ASN A 120 -8.26 -25.71 -0.30
CA ASN A 120 -6.89 -25.25 -0.58
C ASN A 120 -6.59 -23.79 -0.21
N ILE A 121 -7.61 -22.92 -0.19
CA ILE A 121 -7.44 -21.52 0.23
C ILE A 121 -7.36 -21.41 1.75
N SER A 122 -8.09 -22.28 2.47
CA SER A 122 -8.08 -22.30 3.94
C SER A 122 -6.75 -22.79 4.53
N THR A 123 -6.03 -23.66 3.83
CA THR A 123 -4.73 -24.21 4.27
C THR A 123 -3.53 -23.29 4.01
N ARG A 124 -3.68 -22.23 3.20
CA ARG A 124 -2.60 -21.27 2.88
C ARG A 124 -2.59 -20.00 3.76
N ARG A 125 -3.42 -19.95 4.81
CA ARG A 125 -3.55 -18.82 5.74
C ARG A 125 -2.84 -19.02 7.10
N LEU A 126 -1.90 -19.96 7.16
CA LEU A 126 -1.02 -20.18 8.32
C LEU A 126 0.41 -19.74 7.98
#